data_AF-W9CW98-F1
#
_entry.id   AF-W9CW98-F1
#
_cell.length_a   1.000
_cell.length_b   1.000
_cell.length_c   1.000
_cell.angle_alpha   90.00
_cell.angle_beta   90.00
_cell.angle_gamma   90.00
#
_symmetry.space_group_name_H-M   'P 1'
#
loop_
_entity.id
_entity.type
_entity.pdbx_description
1 polymer ?
#
loop_
_entity_poly.entity_id
_entity_poly.type
_entity_poly.pdbx_seq_one_letter_code
_entity_poly.pdbx_strand_id
1 'polypeptide(L)'
;MGNFQRDGSMAFYNQGARPNYISSIEPIHFKERTVDTQKVHGQFTGNAVTFLSEIRAEDFNAPRALWEKVFTADAKDRFINNISGHMANCKKDEAIKRQIAIFREVSEDLASRLEKATGIKGYPGIADLNFSGTHNGMAREKANRTANKMKGVSLSHNDSNGAPAKGSHATTTA
;
A
#
# COMPACT_ATOMS: atom_id res chain seq x y z
N MET A 1 14.08 36.34 -15.64
CA MET A 1 13.35 35.22 -15.02
C MET A 1 13.13 35.59 -13.56
N GLY A 2 11.90 35.61 -13.06
CA GLY A 2 11.59 36.01 -11.68
C GLY A 2 10.50 35.11 -11.10
N ASN A 3 10.23 35.24 -9.81
CA ASN A 3 9.14 34.52 -9.16
C ASN A 3 8.35 35.48 -8.23
N PHE A 4 7.29 34.99 -7.61
CA PHE A 4 6.44 35.80 -6.73
C PHE A 4 6.80 35.69 -5.25
N GLN A 5 7.88 34.98 -4.91
CA GLN A 5 8.34 34.85 -3.52
C GLN A 5 9.14 36.08 -3.13
N ARG A 6 8.90 36.59 -1.91
CA ARG A 6 9.61 37.70 -1.28
C ARG A 6 9.90 37.35 0.17
N ASP A 7 10.88 38.04 0.73
CA ASP A 7 11.28 37.96 2.13
C ASP A 7 11.65 36.53 2.55
N GLY A 8 11.48 36.19 3.83
CA GLY A 8 11.98 34.97 4.43
C GLY A 8 13.34 35.18 5.12
N SER A 9 13.68 34.30 6.05
CA SER A 9 14.95 34.40 6.77
C SER A 9 16.11 34.29 5.78
N MET A 10 17.10 35.17 5.92
CA MET A 10 18.29 35.21 5.07
C MET A 10 18.00 35.39 3.56
N ALA A 11 16.99 36.19 3.20
CA ALA A 11 16.69 36.53 1.80
C ALA A 11 17.75 37.48 1.19
N PHE A 12 18.89 36.94 0.78
CA PHE A 12 19.99 37.68 0.17
C PHE A 12 19.60 38.38 -1.16
N TYR A 13 18.62 37.84 -1.89
CA TYR A 13 18.13 38.39 -3.15
C TYR A 13 16.59 38.50 -3.15
N ASN A 14 16.06 39.70 -2.91
CA ASN A 14 14.62 39.94 -2.72
C ASN A 14 13.90 40.56 -3.94
N GLN A 15 14.48 40.46 -5.14
CA GLN A 15 13.88 40.95 -6.40
C GLN A 15 13.51 42.46 -6.45
N GLY A 16 14.01 43.27 -5.52
CA GLY A 16 13.89 44.73 -5.53
C GLY A 16 12.45 45.25 -5.44
N ALA A 17 12.15 46.31 -6.19
CA ALA A 17 10.83 46.95 -6.23
C ALA A 17 9.80 46.20 -7.10
N ARG A 18 10.19 45.08 -7.71
CA ARG A 18 9.34 44.33 -8.64
C ARG A 18 8.07 43.86 -7.93
N PRO A 19 6.87 44.08 -8.49
CA PRO A 19 5.60 43.62 -7.91
C PRO A 19 5.63 42.13 -7.56
N ASN A 20 5.09 41.79 -6.38
CA ASN A 20 4.96 40.42 -5.88
C ASN A 20 3.67 39.71 -6.36
N TYR A 21 2.93 40.34 -7.26
CA TYR A 21 1.72 39.82 -7.91
C TYR A 21 1.88 39.89 -9.44
N ILE A 22 0.91 39.32 -10.16
CA ILE A 22 0.86 39.39 -11.63
C ILE A 22 0.39 40.80 -12.03
N SER A 23 1.32 41.75 -12.08
CA SER A 23 1.04 43.12 -12.49
C SER A 23 0.88 43.23 -14.00
N SER A 24 -0.18 43.90 -14.44
CA SER A 24 -0.35 44.32 -15.84
C SER A 24 0.47 45.56 -16.20
N ILE A 25 0.94 46.31 -15.20
CA ILE A 25 1.76 47.52 -15.37
C ILE A 25 3.24 47.14 -15.55
N GLU A 26 3.69 46.09 -14.85
CA GLU A 26 5.06 45.54 -14.99
C GLU A 26 5.01 44.01 -15.17
N PRO A 27 4.75 43.53 -16.40
CA PRO A 27 4.52 42.11 -16.66
C PRO A 27 5.79 41.27 -16.50
N ILE A 28 5.62 40.02 -16.08
CA ILE A 28 6.69 39.02 -16.07
C ILE A 28 6.66 38.19 -17.35
N HIS A 29 7.84 37.82 -17.85
CA HIS A 29 7.92 36.82 -18.91
C HIS A 29 7.70 35.41 -18.34
N PHE A 30 6.70 34.72 -18.86
CA PHE A 30 6.48 33.30 -18.61
C PHE A 30 7.27 32.46 -19.62
N LYS A 31 7.74 31.29 -19.18
CA LYS A 31 8.24 30.29 -20.12
C LYS A 31 7.06 29.59 -20.79
N GLU A 32 7.15 29.39 -22.10
CA GLU A 32 6.18 28.57 -22.81
C GLU A 32 6.18 27.15 -22.27
N ARG A 33 4.99 26.61 -22.05
CA ARG A 33 4.82 25.24 -21.55
C ARG A 33 5.05 24.26 -22.71
N THR A 34 6.12 23.47 -22.64
CA THR A 34 6.50 22.51 -23.70
C THR A 34 5.69 21.21 -23.65
N VAL A 35 5.10 20.87 -22.51
CA VAL A 35 4.31 19.64 -22.31
C VAL A 35 2.96 19.95 -21.70
N ASP A 36 1.91 19.37 -22.25
CA ASP A 36 0.58 19.46 -21.66
C ASP A 36 0.44 18.46 -20.50
N THR A 37 0.74 18.92 -19.29
CA THR A 37 0.67 18.08 -18.08
C THR A 37 -0.73 17.54 -17.79
N GLN A 38 -1.78 18.14 -18.37
CA GLN A 38 -3.15 17.64 -18.23
C GLN A 38 -3.41 16.37 -19.06
N LYS A 39 -2.65 16.14 -20.14
CA LYS A 39 -2.77 14.91 -20.95
C LYS A 39 -2.06 13.70 -20.35
N VAL A 40 -1.07 13.93 -19.48
CA VAL A 40 -0.22 12.88 -18.90
C VAL A 40 -0.60 12.49 -17.47
N HIS A 41 -1.45 13.28 -16.80
CA HIS A 41 -1.89 12.99 -15.44
C HIS A 41 -3.26 12.29 -15.44
N GLY A 42 -3.37 11.19 -14.71
CA GLY A 42 -4.59 10.37 -14.66
C GLY A 42 -5.81 11.18 -14.22
N GLN A 43 -6.96 10.88 -14.82
CA GLN A 43 -8.23 11.41 -14.35
C GLN A 43 -8.58 10.74 -13.02
N PHE A 44 -8.41 11.46 -11.91
CA PHE A 44 -8.84 11.01 -10.59
C PHE A 44 -10.27 11.50 -10.35
N THR A 45 -11.23 10.58 -10.33
CA THR A 45 -12.63 10.88 -10.02
C THR A 45 -13.11 9.88 -8.98
N GLY A 46 -13.60 10.37 -7.84
CA GLY A 46 -14.08 9.53 -6.75
C GLY A 46 -14.58 10.37 -5.58
N ASN A 47 -15.35 9.74 -4.68
CA ASN A 47 -15.75 10.36 -3.43
C ASN A 47 -14.59 10.33 -2.43
N ALA A 48 -14.60 11.25 -1.46
CA ALA A 48 -13.74 11.11 -0.28
C ALA A 48 -14.12 9.80 0.44
N VAL A 49 -13.17 8.88 0.57
CA VAL A 49 -13.38 7.58 1.21
C VAL A 49 -12.39 7.40 2.35
N THR A 50 -12.87 6.88 3.48
CA THR A 50 -12.00 6.30 4.51
C THR A 50 -11.68 4.88 4.07
N PHE A 51 -10.54 4.72 3.39
CA PHE A 51 -10.15 3.44 2.82
C PHE A 51 -9.25 2.65 3.77
N LEU A 52 -9.60 1.38 3.95
CA LEU A 52 -8.77 0.39 4.62
C LEU A 52 -8.62 -0.78 3.66
N SER A 53 -7.37 -1.16 3.36
CA SER A 53 -7.09 -2.24 2.42
C SER A 53 -7.73 -3.54 2.88
N GLU A 54 -8.14 -4.35 1.92
CA GLU A 54 -8.55 -5.73 2.11
C GLU A 54 -7.45 -6.65 1.62
N ILE A 55 -7.07 -7.64 2.43
CA ILE A 55 -6.18 -8.73 2.00
C ILE A 55 -6.97 -9.64 1.08
N ARG A 56 -6.46 -9.87 -0.13
CA ARG A 56 -7.08 -10.72 -1.15
C ARG A 56 -6.11 -11.77 -1.65
N ALA A 57 -6.65 -12.76 -2.36
CA ALA A 57 -5.84 -13.83 -2.93
C ALA A 57 -4.79 -13.29 -3.94
N GLU A 58 -5.11 -12.18 -4.62
CA GLU A 58 -4.23 -11.55 -5.60
C GLU A 58 -2.93 -11.00 -4.98
N ASP A 59 -2.96 -10.61 -3.69
CA ASP A 59 -1.78 -10.10 -2.98
C ASP A 59 -0.67 -11.15 -2.88
N PHE A 60 -1.02 -12.44 -2.99
CA PHE A 60 -0.10 -13.57 -2.89
C PHE A 60 0.41 -14.06 -4.25
N ASN A 61 -0.13 -13.57 -5.37
CA ASN A 61 0.26 -14.03 -6.72
C ASN A 61 1.73 -13.69 -7.05
N ALA A 62 2.14 -12.44 -6.82
CA ALA A 62 3.50 -12.02 -7.12
C ALA A 62 4.55 -12.64 -6.16
N PRO A 63 4.33 -12.68 -4.83
CA PRO A 63 5.21 -13.42 -3.92
C PRO A 63 5.31 -14.91 -4.27
N ARG A 64 4.21 -15.55 -4.69
CA ARG A 64 4.23 -16.96 -5.11
C ARG A 64 5.05 -17.14 -6.37
N ALA A 65 4.89 -16.29 -7.37
CA ALA A 65 5.70 -16.34 -8.58
C ALA A 65 7.20 -16.15 -8.29
N LEU A 66 7.55 -15.24 -7.36
CA LEU A 66 8.93 -15.06 -6.92
C LEU A 66 9.49 -16.35 -6.30
N TRP A 67 8.75 -16.96 -5.38
CA TRP A 67 9.16 -18.20 -4.73
C TRP A 67 9.24 -19.38 -5.70
N GLU A 68 8.21 -19.59 -6.53
CA GLU A 68 8.08 -20.81 -7.33
C GLU A 68 8.86 -20.76 -8.64
N LYS A 69 8.97 -19.58 -9.27
CA LYS A 69 9.46 -19.46 -10.65
C LYS A 69 10.79 -18.72 -10.76
N VAL A 70 11.15 -17.89 -9.78
CA VAL A 70 12.35 -17.05 -9.85
C VAL A 70 13.44 -17.56 -8.92
N PHE A 71 13.11 -17.95 -7.70
CA PHE A 71 14.11 -18.41 -6.74
C PHE A 71 14.67 -19.79 -7.11
N THR A 72 15.99 -19.87 -7.17
CA THR A 72 16.74 -21.13 -7.21
C THR A 72 16.68 -21.84 -5.85
N ALA A 73 17.05 -23.13 -5.80
CA ALA A 73 17.10 -23.88 -4.54
C ALA A 73 17.97 -23.18 -3.48
N ASP A 74 19.18 -22.77 -3.86
CA ASP A 74 20.09 -22.03 -2.97
C ASP A 74 19.49 -20.70 -2.48
N ALA A 75 18.75 -19.99 -3.34
CA ALA A 75 18.09 -18.75 -2.97
C ALA A 75 16.96 -19.00 -1.96
N LYS A 76 16.18 -20.07 -2.15
CA LYS A 76 15.14 -20.50 -1.20
C LYS A 76 15.75 -20.82 0.16
N ASP A 77 16.84 -21.58 0.20
CA ASP A 77 17.48 -21.96 1.46
C ASP A 77 18.06 -20.74 2.20
N ARG A 78 18.69 -19.81 1.48
CA ARG A 78 19.16 -18.53 2.06
C ARG A 78 17.99 -17.70 2.59
N PHE A 79 16.89 -17.64 1.86
CA PHE A 79 15.70 -16.90 2.29
C PHE A 79 15.12 -17.48 3.59
N ILE A 80 14.98 -18.81 3.67
CA ILE A 80 14.55 -19.50 4.89
C ILE A 80 15.48 -19.19 6.05
N ASN A 81 16.80 -19.31 5.87
CA ASN A 81 17.79 -19.07 6.92
C ASN A 81 17.75 -17.64 7.45
N ASN A 82 17.62 -16.65 6.54
CA ASN A 82 17.55 -15.25 6.93
C ASN A 82 16.28 -14.95 7.73
N ILE A 83 15.13 -15.47 7.27
CA ILE A 83 13.85 -15.22 7.94
C ILE A 83 13.76 -15.96 9.27
N SER A 84 14.09 -17.25 9.31
CA SER A 84 14.06 -18.03 10.55
C SER A 84 15.06 -17.49 11.58
N GLY A 85 16.26 -17.08 11.13
CA GLY A 85 17.25 -16.42 11.96
C GLY A 85 16.73 -15.11 12.57
N HIS A 86 16.00 -14.30 11.81
CA HIS A 86 15.37 -13.10 12.35
C HIS A 86 14.20 -13.42 13.30
N MET A 87 13.37 -14.41 12.94
CA MET A 87 12.24 -14.89 13.76
C MET A 87 12.69 -15.44 15.12
N ALA A 88 13.91 -15.96 15.24
CA ALA A 88 14.46 -16.41 16.51
C ALA A 88 14.51 -15.31 17.59
N ASN A 89 14.47 -14.03 17.19
CA ASN A 89 14.40 -12.90 18.12
C ASN A 89 12.99 -12.66 18.68
N CYS A 90 11.96 -13.28 18.11
CA CYS A 90 10.59 -13.14 18.58
C CYS A 90 10.37 -13.93 19.87
N LYS A 91 10.08 -13.22 20.96
CA LYS A 91 9.85 -13.82 22.29
C LYS A 91 8.53 -14.60 22.43
N LYS A 92 7.62 -14.49 21.45
CA LYS A 92 6.28 -15.08 21.51
C LYS A 92 6.04 -15.93 20.28
N ASP A 93 5.82 -17.22 20.48
CA ASP A 93 5.50 -18.18 19.42
C ASP A 93 4.30 -17.74 18.58
N GLU A 94 3.31 -17.10 19.20
CA GLU A 94 2.11 -16.61 18.53
C GLU A 94 2.43 -15.70 17.34
N ALA A 95 3.46 -14.85 17.43
CA ALA A 95 3.87 -14.01 16.33
C ALA A 95 4.45 -14.84 15.17
N ILE A 96 5.27 -15.85 15.49
CA ILE A 96 5.86 -16.77 14.52
C ILE A 96 4.76 -17.59 13.82
N LYS A 97 3.79 -18.12 14.59
CA LYS A 97 2.66 -18.88 14.05
C LYS A 97 1.84 -18.10 13.03
N ARG A 98 1.55 -16.82 13.33
CA ARG A 98 0.83 -15.93 12.42
C ARG A 98 1.64 -15.58 11.18
N GLN A 99 2.94 -15.36 11.34
CA GLN A 99 3.80 -15.06 10.19
C GLN A 99 3.92 -16.25 9.25
N ILE A 100 4.03 -17.47 9.79
CA ILE A 100 4.01 -18.71 8.98
C ILE A 100 2.66 -18.85 8.26
N ALA A 101 1.55 -18.48 8.89
CA ALA A 101 0.22 -18.49 8.25
C ALA A 101 0.16 -17.60 7.01
N ILE A 102 0.77 -16.40 7.07
CA ILE A 102 0.86 -15.47 5.93
C ILE A 102 1.74 -16.07 4.82
N PHE A 103 2.89 -16.64 5.18
CA PHE A 103 3.78 -17.28 4.19
C PHE A 103 3.19 -18.54 3.56
N ARG A 104 2.27 -19.22 4.26
CA ARG A 104 1.54 -20.37 3.73
C ARG A 104 0.62 -20.00 2.57
N GLU A 105 0.01 -18.80 2.62
CA GLU A 105 -0.75 -18.28 1.48
C GLU A 105 0.13 -18.01 0.25
N VAL A 106 1.43 -17.73 0.46
CA VAL A 106 2.39 -17.66 -0.65
C VAL A 106 2.66 -19.05 -1.22
N SER A 107 3.13 -19.99 -0.40
CA SER A 107 3.40 -21.37 -0.82
C SER A 107 3.46 -22.32 0.39
N GLU A 108 2.90 -23.52 0.24
CA GLU A 108 2.94 -24.56 1.28
C GLU A 108 4.38 -25.06 1.55
N ASP A 109 5.23 -25.10 0.51
CA ASP A 109 6.65 -25.45 0.63
C ASP A 109 7.41 -24.41 1.49
N LEU A 110 7.14 -23.12 1.27
CA LEU A 110 7.74 -22.03 2.04
C LEU A 110 7.36 -22.14 3.53
N ALA A 111 6.07 -22.31 3.82
CA ALA A 111 5.60 -22.45 5.20
C ALA A 111 6.21 -23.69 5.88
N SER A 112 6.19 -24.85 5.21
CA SER A 112 6.73 -26.09 5.77
C SER A 112 8.22 -25.99 6.11
N ARG A 113 9.01 -25.29 5.27
CA ARG A 113 10.43 -25.02 5.55
C ARG A 113 10.62 -24.09 6.74
N LEU A 114 9.79 -23.07 6.90
CA LEU A 114 9.82 -22.17 8.06
C LEU A 114 9.42 -22.89 9.36
N GLU A 115 8.40 -23.75 9.32
CA GLU A 115 8.01 -24.57 10.48
C GLU A 115 9.16 -25.48 10.93
N LYS A 116 9.85 -26.11 9.98
CA LYS A 116 11.03 -26.93 10.27
C LYS A 116 12.18 -26.11 10.85
N ALA A 117 12.45 -24.92 10.29
CA ALA A 117 13.57 -24.08 10.73
C ALA A 117 13.33 -23.41 12.09
N THR A 118 12.07 -23.08 12.41
CA THR A 118 11.70 -22.42 13.68
C THR A 118 11.29 -23.42 14.77
N GLY A 119 10.96 -24.66 14.41
CA GLY A 119 10.39 -25.66 15.32
C GLY A 119 8.95 -25.35 15.75
N ILE A 120 8.30 -24.35 15.14
CA ILE A 120 6.96 -23.88 15.50
C ILE A 120 6.00 -24.17 14.37
N LYS A 121 4.91 -24.89 14.67
CA LYS A 121 3.82 -25.12 13.71
C LYS A 121 2.94 -23.88 13.59
N GLY A 122 2.84 -23.33 12.39
CA GLY A 122 2.00 -22.19 12.07
C GLY A 122 0.53 -22.55 11.95
N TYR A 123 -0.31 -21.53 11.73
CA TYR A 123 -1.72 -21.76 11.39
C TYR A 123 -1.85 -22.29 9.96
N PRO A 124 -2.96 -23.01 9.66
CA PRO A 124 -3.22 -23.58 8.34
C PRO A 124 -3.41 -22.54 7.22
N GLY A 125 -3.51 -21.26 7.56
CA GLY A 125 -3.65 -20.13 6.64
C GLY A 125 -4.21 -18.92 7.36
N ILE A 126 -4.51 -17.86 6.62
CA ILE A 126 -5.08 -16.64 7.19
C ILE A 126 -6.61 -16.63 7.23
N ALA A 127 -7.25 -17.60 6.58
CA ALA A 127 -8.71 -17.64 6.39
C ALA A 127 -9.53 -17.71 7.70
N ASP A 128 -8.92 -18.21 8.77
CA ASP A 128 -9.54 -18.33 10.09
C ASP A 128 -8.98 -17.31 11.11
N LEU A 129 -8.14 -16.37 10.65
CA LEU A 129 -7.52 -15.32 11.47
C LEU A 129 -8.28 -13.99 11.35
N ASN A 130 -8.21 -13.18 12.42
CA ASN A 130 -8.70 -11.80 12.45
C ASN A 130 -7.50 -10.83 12.51
N PHE A 131 -7.56 -9.76 11.73
CA PHE A 131 -6.54 -8.73 11.68
C PHE A 131 -7.09 -7.40 12.17
N SER A 132 -6.38 -6.76 13.10
CA SER A 132 -6.68 -5.38 13.49
C SER A 132 -6.17 -4.43 12.40
N GLY A 133 -7.05 -3.58 11.86
CA GLY A 133 -6.64 -2.53 10.90
C GLY A 133 -6.54 -2.96 9.43
N THR A 134 -7.08 -4.12 9.05
CA THR A 134 -7.31 -4.50 7.64
C THR A 134 -8.51 -5.41 7.55
N HIS A 135 -9.19 -5.44 6.40
CA HIS A 135 -10.22 -6.45 6.16
C HIS A 135 -9.56 -7.75 5.66
N ASN A 136 -9.98 -8.89 6.20
CA ASN A 136 -9.52 -10.19 5.71
C ASN A 136 -10.48 -10.70 4.63
N GLY A 137 -10.22 -10.37 3.35
CA GLY A 137 -11.03 -10.84 2.23
C GLY A 137 -10.97 -12.35 2.02
N MET A 138 -9.95 -13.00 2.58
CA MET A 138 -9.78 -14.46 2.55
C MET A 138 -10.50 -15.17 3.71
N ALA A 139 -11.16 -14.44 4.62
CA ALA A 139 -11.82 -15.07 5.75
C ALA A 139 -13.04 -15.92 5.34
N ARG A 140 -13.09 -17.15 5.87
CA ARG A 140 -14.22 -18.08 5.68
C ARG A 140 -15.48 -17.57 6.36
N GLU A 141 -15.33 -17.11 7.60
CA GLU A 141 -16.44 -16.56 8.37
C GLU A 141 -16.50 -15.04 8.25
N LYS A 142 -17.73 -14.50 8.09
CA LYS A 142 -17.96 -13.06 8.02
C LYS A 142 -17.45 -12.32 9.27
N ALA A 143 -17.49 -12.96 10.44
CA ALA A 143 -17.00 -12.39 11.70
C ALA A 143 -15.47 -12.16 11.72
N ASN A 144 -14.71 -12.88 10.90
CA ASN A 144 -13.26 -12.73 10.78
C ASN A 144 -12.84 -11.75 9.68
N ARG A 145 -13.80 -11.28 8.85
CA ARG A 145 -13.55 -10.27 7.81
C ARG A 145 -13.35 -8.88 8.39
N THR A 146 -14.04 -8.54 9.49
CA THR A 146 -13.97 -7.22 10.09
C THR A 146 -12.90 -7.14 11.17
N ALA A 147 -12.17 -6.03 11.19
CA ALA A 147 -11.21 -5.73 12.23
C ALA A 147 -11.89 -5.77 13.60
N ASN A 148 -11.31 -6.51 14.55
CA ASN A 148 -11.76 -6.58 15.94
C ASN A 148 -13.27 -6.87 16.14
N LYS A 149 -13.88 -7.64 15.23
CA LYS A 149 -15.32 -8.01 15.27
C LYS A 149 -16.26 -6.80 15.33
N MET A 150 -15.84 -5.66 14.78
CA MET A 150 -16.67 -4.46 14.74
C MET A 150 -18.00 -4.75 14.05
N LYS A 151 -19.10 -4.32 14.68
CA LYS A 151 -20.47 -4.42 14.17
C LYS A 151 -20.85 -3.10 13.48
N GLY A 152 -21.62 -3.15 12.40
CA GLY A 152 -22.16 -1.95 11.75
C GLY A 152 -21.18 -1.19 10.84
N VAL A 153 -19.92 -1.63 10.75
CA VAL A 153 -19.09 -1.29 9.59
C VAL A 153 -19.76 -2.00 8.43
N SER A 154 -20.45 -1.26 7.54
CA SER A 154 -20.58 -1.75 6.17
C SER A 154 -19.19 -2.19 5.77
N LEU A 155 -19.02 -3.35 5.13
CA LEU A 155 -17.74 -3.65 4.49
C LEU A 155 -17.58 -2.61 3.38
N SER A 156 -17.26 -1.39 3.77
CA SER A 156 -17.01 -0.24 2.93
C SER A 156 -15.56 -0.37 2.46
N HIS A 157 -15.20 -1.58 2.02
CA HIS A 157 -14.39 -1.63 0.84
C HIS A 157 -15.25 -0.93 -0.22
N ASN A 158 -14.75 0.17 -0.78
CA ASN A 158 -15.22 0.52 -2.11
C ASN A 158 -15.11 -0.76 -2.95
N ASP A 159 -16.11 -1.12 -3.76
CA ASP A 159 -16.13 -2.38 -4.53
C ASP A 159 -14.81 -2.61 -5.31
N SER A 160 -14.12 -1.51 -5.59
CA SER A 160 -12.83 -1.45 -6.25
C SER A 160 -11.58 -1.60 -5.35
N ASN A 161 -11.69 -1.81 -4.04
CA ASN A 161 -10.57 -1.80 -3.08
C ASN A 161 -9.69 -0.55 -3.20
N GLY A 162 -10.32 0.62 -3.37
CA GLY A 162 -9.60 1.88 -3.55
C GLY A 162 -9.12 2.14 -4.98
N ALA A 163 -9.35 1.22 -5.93
CA ALA A 163 -9.06 1.47 -7.34
C ALA A 163 -10.16 2.33 -8.01
N PRO A 164 -9.85 3.11 -9.04
CA PRO A 164 -10.88 3.66 -9.92
C PRO A 164 -11.55 2.52 -10.72
N ALA A 165 -12.88 2.56 -10.85
CA ALA A 165 -13.66 1.57 -11.60
C ALA A 165 -14.37 2.22 -12.79
N LYS A 166 -14.61 1.45 -13.86
CA LYS A 166 -15.34 1.93 -15.04
C LYS A 166 -16.70 2.49 -14.63
N GLY A 167 -16.96 3.76 -14.95
CA GLY A 167 -18.23 4.42 -14.60
C GLY A 167 -18.22 5.20 -13.29
N SER A 168 -17.10 5.29 -12.56
CA SER A 168 -16.95 6.19 -11.41
C SER A 168 -16.89 7.68 -11.78
N HIS A 169 -17.10 8.02 -13.06
CA HIS A 169 -17.26 9.37 -13.58
C HIS A 169 -18.71 9.83 -13.37
N ALA A 170 -19.07 10.18 -12.13
CA ALA A 170 -20.27 10.98 -11.92
C ALA A 170 -19.93 12.45 -12.21
N THR A 171 -20.69 13.10 -13.08
CA THR A 171 -20.65 14.56 -13.23
C THR A 171 -21.12 15.16 -11.91
N THR A 172 -20.26 15.93 -11.23
CA THR A 172 -20.66 16.70 -10.07
C THR A 172 -21.72 17.70 -10.52
N THR A 173 -22.99 17.47 -10.20
CA THR A 173 -24.02 18.51 -10.33
C THR A 173 -23.74 19.55 -9.25
N ALA A 174 -23.38 20.75 -9.69
CA ALA A 174 -23.25 21.93 -8.84
C ALA A 174 -24.61 22.36 -8.27
#